data_AF-A0A7C5FC35-F1
#
_entry.id   AF-A0A7C5FC35-F1
#
_cell.length_a   1.000
_cell.length_b   1.000
_cell.length_c   1.000
_cell.angle_alpha   90.00
_cell.angle_beta   90.00
_cell.angle_gamma   90.00
#
_symmetry.space_group_name_H-M   'P 1'
#
loop_
_entity.id
_entity.type
_entity.pdbx_description
1 polymer ?
#
loop_
_entity_poly.entity_id
_entity_poly.type
_entity_poly.pdbx_seq_one_letter_code
_entity_poly.pdbx_strand_id
1 'polypeptide(L)'
;MFEKELALDYFKENGFVRKICKSCSAPFWTQDSSRVLCGDNPCDEYKFISKPIFKKTYTTNTMRETYLSYFERNGHTRIERYPVVARWRNDIYLTNASIADFQPHVTGGLTLPPANPLTISQPSIRLIDVDSVGKSGRHLTNFEMMAHHAFNDEKREIYWKEETVRLCHELLTKELQVSSEHITYKENPWSGGGNAGPAFEVLVGGLELGTLVFMNLRLDE
;
A
#
# COMPACT_ATOMS: atom_id res chain seq x y z
N MET A 1 2.52 -20.11 -11.32
CA MET A 1 3.84 -19.51 -10.98
C MET A 1 3.68 -18.39 -9.96
N PHE A 2 2.74 -17.44 -10.14
CA PHE A 2 2.43 -16.38 -9.15
C PHE A 2 1.80 -16.86 -7.83
N GLU A 3 1.04 -17.96 -7.82
CA GLU A 3 0.37 -18.45 -6.59
C GLU A 3 1.30 -18.76 -5.42
N LYS A 4 2.57 -19.10 -5.67
CA LYS A 4 3.54 -19.35 -4.59
C LYS A 4 4.17 -18.07 -4.05
N GLU A 5 4.20 -17.01 -4.85
CA GLU A 5 5.00 -15.82 -4.54
C GLU A 5 4.36 -14.93 -3.46
N LEU A 6 3.03 -14.97 -3.36
CA LEU A 6 2.23 -14.24 -2.36
C LEU A 6 1.66 -15.16 -1.26
N ALA A 7 2.07 -16.43 -1.23
CA ALA A 7 1.69 -17.39 -0.20
C ALA A 7 2.58 -17.30 1.06
N LEU A 8 2.53 -16.13 1.69
CA LEU A 8 3.36 -15.75 2.84
C LEU A 8 3.10 -16.62 4.07
N ASP A 9 4.14 -16.85 4.86
CA ASP A 9 4.03 -17.60 6.12
C ASP A 9 3.28 -16.80 7.18
N TYR A 10 3.43 -15.46 7.17
CA TYR A 10 2.63 -14.55 8.00
C TYR A 10 1.13 -14.88 7.96
N PHE A 11 0.58 -15.13 6.76
CA PHE A 11 -0.83 -15.45 6.62
C PHE A 11 -1.18 -16.81 7.23
N LYS A 12 -0.37 -17.84 6.99
CA LYS A 12 -0.60 -19.19 7.52
C LYS A 12 -0.54 -19.21 9.04
N GLU A 13 0.45 -18.54 9.61
CA GLU A 13 0.69 -18.47 11.05
C GLU A 13 -0.37 -17.64 11.78
N ASN A 14 -0.97 -16.66 11.10
CA ASN A 14 -1.99 -15.78 11.68
C ASN A 14 -3.42 -16.16 11.23
N GLY A 15 -3.66 -17.40 10.81
CA GLY A 15 -5.02 -17.92 10.57
C GLY A 15 -5.74 -17.32 9.37
N PHE A 16 -5.01 -16.72 8.42
CA PHE A 16 -5.58 -16.31 7.15
C PHE A 16 -5.72 -17.51 6.22
N VAL A 17 -6.82 -17.53 5.46
CA VAL A 17 -7.06 -18.48 4.38
C VAL A 17 -7.11 -17.75 3.05
N ARG A 18 -6.47 -18.32 2.03
CA ARG A 18 -6.55 -17.84 0.66
C ARG A 18 -7.85 -18.31 0.02
N LYS A 19 -8.60 -17.41 -0.60
CA LYS A 19 -9.86 -17.68 -1.30
C LYS A 19 -9.87 -16.98 -2.65
N ILE A 20 -10.80 -17.40 -3.51
CA ILE A 20 -11.08 -16.75 -4.80
C ILE A 20 -12.37 -15.95 -4.67
N CYS A 21 -12.35 -14.68 -5.02
CA CYS A 21 -13.53 -13.82 -4.97
C CYS A 21 -14.59 -14.32 -5.94
N LYS A 22 -15.82 -14.53 -5.46
CA LYS A 22 -16.93 -14.99 -6.31
C LYS A 22 -17.37 -13.99 -7.38
N SER A 23 -17.01 -12.71 -7.23
CA SER A 23 -17.44 -11.64 -8.15
C SER A 23 -16.39 -11.34 -9.23
N CYS A 24 -15.13 -11.07 -8.85
CA CYS A 24 -14.08 -10.69 -9.79
C CYS A 24 -13.03 -11.79 -10.05
N SER A 25 -13.17 -12.97 -9.43
CA SER A 25 -12.22 -14.08 -9.51
C SER A 25 -10.80 -13.77 -9.02
N ALA A 26 -10.57 -12.58 -8.43
CA ALA A 26 -9.28 -12.24 -7.84
C ALA A 26 -9.02 -13.10 -6.59
N PRO A 27 -7.79 -13.60 -6.40
CA PRO A 27 -7.39 -14.22 -5.16
C PRO A 27 -7.29 -13.20 -4.03
N PHE A 28 -7.66 -13.60 -2.81
CA PHE A 28 -7.54 -12.75 -1.63
C PHE A 28 -7.34 -13.58 -0.36
N TRP A 29 -6.77 -12.96 0.67
CA TRP A 29 -6.57 -13.54 1.99
C TRP A 29 -7.54 -12.93 3.00
N THR A 30 -8.11 -13.77 3.86
CA THR A 30 -9.08 -13.38 4.90
C THR A 30 -8.96 -14.31 6.10
N GLN A 31 -9.22 -13.81 7.32
CA GLN A 31 -9.42 -14.67 8.49
C GLN A 31 -10.88 -15.12 8.64
N ASP A 32 -11.84 -14.41 8.01
CA ASP A 32 -13.24 -14.82 7.96
C ASP A 32 -13.40 -15.98 6.98
N SER A 33 -13.58 -17.19 7.53
CA SER A 33 -13.78 -18.42 6.75
C SER A 33 -15.08 -18.43 5.95
N SER A 34 -16.07 -17.63 6.33
CA SER A 34 -17.37 -17.50 5.65
C SER A 34 -17.32 -16.52 4.47
N ARG A 35 -16.40 -15.55 4.47
CA ARG A 35 -16.29 -14.50 3.44
C ARG A 35 -16.08 -15.07 2.04
N VAL A 36 -16.85 -14.61 1.06
CA VAL A 36 -16.74 -15.05 -0.36
C VAL A 36 -16.35 -13.94 -1.34
N LEU A 37 -16.23 -12.70 -0.86
CA LEU A 37 -15.93 -11.51 -1.64
C LEU A 37 -14.62 -10.88 -1.15
N CYS A 38 -13.81 -10.34 -2.08
CA CYS A 38 -12.49 -9.81 -1.77
C CYS A 38 -12.49 -8.63 -0.80
N GLY A 39 -13.61 -7.93 -0.62
CA GLY A 39 -13.70 -6.76 0.26
C GLY A 39 -13.46 -5.42 -0.46
N ASP A 40 -13.39 -5.44 -1.78
CA ASP A 40 -13.20 -4.26 -2.64
C ASP A 40 -14.49 -3.88 -3.35
N ASN A 41 -14.69 -2.59 -3.61
CA ASN A 41 -15.81 -2.11 -4.41
C ASN A 41 -15.47 -2.22 -5.90
N PRO A 42 -16.33 -2.83 -6.75
CA PRO A 42 -17.76 -3.08 -6.55
C PRO A 42 -18.14 -4.49 -6.05
N CYS A 43 -17.18 -5.35 -5.72
CA CYS A 43 -17.47 -6.70 -5.23
C CYS A 43 -18.10 -6.72 -3.83
N ASP A 44 -17.76 -5.77 -2.96
CA ASP A 44 -18.30 -5.58 -1.62
C ASP A 44 -18.76 -4.12 -1.44
N GLU A 45 -19.77 -3.91 -0.60
CA GLU A 45 -20.32 -2.58 -0.34
C GLU A 45 -19.55 -1.86 0.77
N TYR A 46 -19.68 -0.53 0.82
CA TYR A 46 -19.10 0.27 1.90
C TYR A 46 -19.86 0.07 3.21
N LYS A 47 -19.17 -0.50 4.20
CA LYS A 47 -19.72 -0.82 5.53
C LYS A 47 -19.41 0.25 6.58
N PHE A 48 -18.56 1.23 6.23
CA PHE A 48 -18.09 2.27 7.15
C PHE A 48 -18.94 3.55 7.14
N ILE A 49 -19.79 3.73 6.13
CA ILE A 49 -20.67 4.91 6.03
C ILE A 49 -21.70 4.82 7.17
N SER A 50 -21.77 5.88 7.98
CA SER A 50 -22.59 5.95 9.20
C SER A 50 -22.20 4.99 10.33
N LYS A 51 -21.22 4.09 10.11
CA LYS A 51 -20.71 3.15 11.11
C LYS A 51 -19.18 3.09 11.04
N PRO A 52 -18.47 4.04 11.68
CA PRO A 52 -17.01 4.10 11.64
C PRO A 52 -16.36 2.76 12.04
N ILE A 53 -15.36 2.33 11.27
CA ILE A 53 -14.61 1.10 11.54
C ILE A 53 -13.49 1.35 12.55
N PHE A 54 -12.85 2.52 12.47
CA PHE A 54 -11.85 2.92 13.46
C PHE A 54 -12.52 3.32 14.77
N LYS A 55 -11.90 2.94 15.90
CA LYS A 55 -12.40 3.29 17.24
C LYS A 55 -12.29 4.80 17.54
N LYS A 56 -11.38 5.49 16.86
CA LYS A 56 -11.11 6.92 17.03
C LYS A 56 -11.27 7.64 15.69
N THR A 57 -11.71 8.89 15.76
CA THR A 57 -11.72 9.79 14.61
C THR A 57 -10.36 10.47 14.47
N TYR A 58 -9.90 10.61 13.24
CA TYR A 58 -8.65 11.28 12.92
C TYR A 58 -8.90 12.47 11.99
N THR A 59 -8.23 13.58 12.25
CA THR A 59 -7.97 14.61 11.23
C THR A 59 -6.84 14.13 10.30
N THR A 60 -6.67 14.77 9.15
CA THR A 60 -5.55 14.48 8.23
C THR A 60 -4.20 14.63 8.91
N ASN A 61 -4.01 15.67 9.72
CA ASN A 61 -2.77 15.89 10.47
C ASN A 61 -2.49 14.81 11.51
N THR A 62 -3.50 14.44 12.30
CA THR A 62 -3.34 13.40 13.32
C THR A 62 -3.13 12.02 12.70
N MET A 63 -3.77 11.73 11.55
CA MET A 63 -3.54 10.47 10.84
C MET A 63 -2.11 10.41 10.28
N ARG A 64 -1.64 11.50 9.66
CA ARG A 64 -0.27 11.61 9.16
C ARG A 64 0.74 11.36 10.28
N GLU A 65 0.55 12.01 11.42
CA GLU A 65 1.48 11.84 12.53
C GLU A 65 1.41 10.44 13.14
N THR A 66 0.22 9.85 13.26
CA THR A 66 0.05 8.46 13.73
C THR A 66 0.82 7.48 12.84
N TYR A 67 0.71 7.62 11.53
CA TYR A 67 1.41 6.79 10.56
C TYR A 67 2.93 6.95 10.65
N LEU A 68 3.42 8.19 10.57
CA LEU A 68 4.87 8.48 10.54
C LEU A 68 5.52 8.06 11.86
N SER A 69 4.93 8.45 12.99
CA SER A 69 5.42 8.05 14.31
C SER A 69 5.43 6.53 14.50
N TYR A 70 4.46 5.80 13.93
CA TYR A 70 4.45 4.33 14.00
C TYR A 70 5.66 3.74 13.28
N PHE A 71 5.95 4.17 12.05
CA PHE A 71 7.10 3.65 11.30
C PHE A 71 8.44 4.12 11.90
N GLU A 72 8.51 5.33 12.47
CA GLU A 72 9.69 5.79 13.22
C GLU A 72 10.01 4.86 14.41
N ARG A 73 8.99 4.44 15.17
CA ARG A 73 9.16 3.46 16.26
C ARG A 73 9.56 2.07 15.79
N ASN A 74 9.31 1.74 14.52
CA ASN A 74 9.66 0.48 13.90
C ASN A 74 10.97 0.56 13.07
N GLY A 75 11.79 1.60 13.31
CA GLY A 75 13.14 1.69 12.75
C GLY A 75 13.24 2.36 11.39
N HIS A 76 12.13 2.92 10.86
CA HIS A 76 12.15 3.71 9.64
C HIS A 76 12.58 5.14 9.93
N THR A 77 13.40 5.70 9.05
CA THR A 77 13.72 7.14 9.14
C THR A 77 12.64 7.95 8.44
N ARG A 78 12.01 8.88 9.15
CA ARG A 78 11.09 9.85 8.54
C ARG A 78 11.86 10.81 7.63
N ILE A 79 11.32 11.01 6.43
CA ILE A 79 11.86 11.99 5.48
C ILE A 79 10.80 13.03 5.12
N GLU A 80 11.26 14.20 4.71
CA GLU A 80 10.40 15.28 4.24
C GLU A 80 9.81 14.98 2.86
N ARG A 81 8.64 15.57 2.60
CA ARG A 81 7.95 15.42 1.31
C ARG A 81 8.75 16.04 0.15
N TYR A 82 8.61 15.42 -1.02
CA TYR A 82 9.07 15.95 -2.29
C TYR A 82 8.01 16.89 -2.90
N PRO A 83 8.38 17.77 -3.84
CA PRO A 83 7.40 18.59 -4.55
C PRO A 83 6.55 17.71 -5.48
N VAL A 84 5.29 18.12 -5.73
CA VAL A 84 4.39 17.41 -6.65
C VAL A 84 4.83 17.48 -8.12
N VAL A 85 5.79 18.35 -8.45
CA VAL A 85 6.40 18.45 -9.77
C VAL A 85 7.68 17.63 -9.77
N ALA A 86 7.77 16.65 -10.66
CA ALA A 86 8.84 15.67 -10.70
C ALA A 86 10.13 16.24 -11.32
N ARG A 87 10.80 17.16 -10.62
CA ARG A 87 11.99 17.89 -11.13
C ARG A 87 13.24 17.01 -11.31
N TRP A 88 13.28 15.84 -10.66
CA TRP A 88 14.43 14.92 -10.64
C TRP A 88 14.41 13.87 -11.76
N ARG A 89 13.36 13.84 -12.59
CA ARG A 89 13.17 12.86 -13.66
C ARG A 89 12.52 13.52 -14.87
N ASN A 90 12.63 12.88 -16.04
CA ASN A 90 12.22 13.47 -17.33
C ASN A 90 11.10 12.69 -18.04
N ASP A 91 10.63 11.59 -17.46
CA ASP A 91 9.66 10.65 -18.05
C ASP A 91 8.23 10.85 -17.54
N ILE A 92 8.05 11.54 -16.41
CA ILE A 92 6.74 11.99 -15.89
C ILE A 92 6.81 13.45 -15.44
N TYR A 93 5.69 14.16 -15.49
CA TYR A 93 5.62 15.57 -15.06
C TYR A 93 5.31 15.75 -13.56
N LEU A 94 4.47 14.88 -13.00
CA LEU A 94 3.93 15.02 -11.65
C LEU A 94 4.17 13.74 -10.84
N THR A 95 4.39 13.90 -9.54
CA THR A 95 4.46 12.79 -8.58
C THR A 95 3.08 12.15 -8.45
N ASN A 96 2.94 10.90 -8.87
CA ASN A 96 1.67 10.15 -8.84
C ASN A 96 1.65 9.01 -7.79
N ALA A 97 2.80 8.73 -7.18
CA ALA A 97 3.00 7.77 -6.11
C ALA A 97 4.28 8.14 -5.34
N SER A 98 4.38 7.76 -4.07
CA SER A 98 5.58 8.03 -3.25
C SER A 98 6.84 7.37 -3.78
N ILE A 99 6.74 6.22 -4.46
CA ILE A 99 7.89 5.57 -5.08
C ILE A 99 8.49 6.38 -6.24
N ALA A 100 7.68 7.26 -6.86
CA ALA A 100 8.12 8.09 -7.97
C ALA A 100 9.21 9.09 -7.56
N ASP A 101 9.32 9.40 -6.27
CA ASP A 101 10.36 10.26 -5.67
C ASP A 101 11.76 9.63 -5.76
N PHE A 102 11.82 8.30 -5.84
CA PHE A 102 13.06 7.53 -5.83
C PHE A 102 13.41 6.93 -7.19
N GLN A 103 12.46 6.95 -8.13
CA GLN A 103 12.66 6.49 -9.49
C GLN A 103 13.31 7.56 -10.40
N PRO A 104 14.11 7.16 -11.40
CA PRO A 104 14.67 5.81 -11.58
C PRO A 104 15.98 5.59 -10.80
N HIS A 105 16.59 6.66 -10.26
CA HIS A 105 17.97 6.62 -9.78
C HIS A 105 18.19 5.70 -8.58
N VAL A 106 17.33 5.74 -7.56
CA VAL A 106 17.46 4.89 -6.38
C VAL A 106 16.98 3.47 -6.70
N THR A 107 15.83 3.34 -7.37
CA THR A 107 15.27 2.02 -7.73
C THR A 107 16.15 1.26 -8.72
N GLY A 108 16.92 1.97 -9.55
CA GLY A 108 17.92 1.40 -10.46
C GLY A 108 19.30 1.15 -9.81
N GLY A 109 19.49 1.51 -8.55
CA GLY A 109 20.76 1.34 -7.83
C GLY A 109 21.87 2.33 -8.22
N LEU A 110 21.54 3.41 -8.94
CA LEU A 110 22.48 4.46 -9.34
C LEU A 110 22.82 5.39 -8.18
N THR A 111 21.90 5.57 -7.24
CA THR A 111 22.08 6.41 -6.05
C THR A 111 21.49 5.75 -4.81
N LEU A 112 22.06 6.02 -3.63
CA LEU A 112 21.51 5.52 -2.37
C LEU A 112 20.19 6.25 -2.02
N PRO A 113 19.23 5.57 -1.36
CA PRO A 113 18.08 6.24 -0.78
C PRO A 113 18.52 7.21 0.33
N PRO A 114 17.71 8.24 0.65
CA PRO A 114 18.05 9.19 1.72
C PRO A 114 18.11 8.53 3.11
N ALA A 115 17.39 7.43 3.30
CA ALA A 115 17.50 6.53 4.44
C ALA A 115 16.99 5.13 4.06
N ASN A 116 17.32 4.10 4.83
CA ASN A 116 16.87 2.74 4.52
C ASN A 116 16.73 1.87 5.80
N PRO A 117 15.51 1.51 6.23
CA PRO A 117 14.23 1.82 5.59
C PRO A 117 13.78 3.27 5.90
N LEU A 118 12.84 3.80 5.10
CA LEU A 118 12.33 5.17 5.24
C LEU A 118 10.80 5.21 5.32
N THR A 119 10.24 6.29 5.88
CA THR A 119 8.80 6.58 5.88
C THR A 119 8.52 8.02 5.47
N ILE A 120 7.42 8.25 4.74
CA ILE A 120 7.06 9.54 4.14
C ILE A 120 5.55 9.70 4.01
N SER A 121 5.06 10.94 4.05
CA SER A 121 3.72 11.33 3.59
C SER A 121 3.86 12.20 2.34
N GLN A 122 3.71 11.61 1.16
CA GLN A 122 3.97 12.28 -0.11
C GLN A 122 2.69 12.76 -0.80
N PRO A 123 2.48 14.09 -0.97
CA PRO A 123 1.43 14.60 -1.85
C PRO A 123 1.62 14.08 -3.27
N SER A 124 0.56 13.50 -3.82
CA SER A 124 0.53 12.85 -5.13
C SER A 124 -0.64 13.36 -5.95
N ILE A 125 -0.43 13.54 -7.25
CA ILE A 125 -1.45 13.96 -8.21
C ILE A 125 -1.69 12.84 -9.22
N ARG A 126 -2.96 12.42 -9.34
CA ARG A 126 -3.43 11.48 -10.37
C ARG A 126 -4.54 12.14 -11.18
N LEU A 127 -4.23 12.42 -12.45
CA LEU A 127 -5.20 13.00 -13.38
C LEU A 127 -5.96 11.93 -14.17
N ILE A 128 -5.48 10.69 -14.19
CA ILE A 128 -6.14 9.56 -14.86
C ILE A 128 -7.52 9.23 -14.25
N ASP A 129 -7.71 9.56 -12.97
CA ASP A 129 -8.94 9.25 -12.22
C ASP A 129 -9.94 10.41 -12.21
N VAL A 130 -9.67 11.50 -12.95
CA VAL A 130 -10.47 12.74 -12.88
C VAL A 130 -11.96 12.51 -13.16
N ASP A 131 -12.30 11.60 -14.08
CA ASP A 131 -13.69 11.29 -14.42
C ASP A 131 -14.45 10.60 -13.29
N SER A 132 -13.74 10.01 -12.33
CA SER A 132 -14.30 9.30 -11.17
C SER A 132 -14.36 10.17 -9.91
N VAL A 133 -13.67 11.32 -9.90
CA VAL A 133 -13.69 12.29 -8.81
C VAL A 133 -15.09 12.90 -8.69
N GLY A 134 -15.62 12.93 -7.47
CA GLY A 134 -16.98 13.40 -7.18
C GLY A 134 -18.11 12.40 -7.52
N LYS A 135 -17.86 11.39 -8.36
CA LYS A 135 -18.84 10.34 -8.68
C LYS A 135 -18.74 9.14 -7.74
N SER A 136 -17.52 8.69 -7.47
CA SER A 136 -17.24 7.48 -6.70
C SER A 136 -17.21 7.68 -5.18
N GLY A 137 -17.10 8.94 -4.72
CA GLY A 137 -16.92 9.28 -3.29
C GLY A 137 -15.55 8.94 -2.69
N ARG A 138 -14.66 8.25 -3.42
CA ARG A 138 -13.34 7.82 -2.93
C ARG A 138 -12.14 8.35 -3.72
N HIS A 139 -12.33 8.73 -5.00
CA HIS A 139 -11.24 9.19 -5.85
C HIS A 139 -10.99 10.70 -5.65
N LEU A 140 -9.71 11.06 -5.62
CA LEU A 140 -9.21 12.43 -5.52
C LEU A 140 -8.18 12.67 -6.63
N THR A 141 -8.10 13.92 -7.13
CA THR A 141 -7.00 14.31 -8.03
C THR A 141 -5.70 14.52 -7.26
N ASN A 142 -5.79 15.05 -6.04
CA ASN A 142 -4.66 15.28 -5.14
C ASN A 142 -4.93 14.61 -3.79
N PHE A 143 -3.97 13.83 -3.31
CA PHE A 143 -4.04 13.12 -2.05
C PHE A 143 -2.63 12.93 -1.49
N GLU A 144 -2.52 12.62 -0.20
CA GLU A 144 -1.24 12.23 0.39
C GLU A 144 -1.14 10.71 0.42
N MET A 145 -0.10 10.20 -0.26
CA MET A 145 0.27 8.80 -0.21
C MET A 145 1.32 8.62 0.89
N MET A 146 0.89 8.08 2.03
CA MET A 146 1.80 7.67 3.09
C MET A 146 2.45 6.33 2.72
N ALA A 147 3.75 6.21 2.93
CA ALA A 147 4.50 5.02 2.55
C ALA A 147 5.66 4.70 3.51
N HIS A 148 6.03 3.43 3.53
CA HIS A 148 7.27 2.95 4.08
C HIS A 148 8.02 2.18 2.98
N HIS A 149 9.25 2.59 2.70
CA HIS A 149 10.07 2.00 1.63
C HIS A 149 11.31 1.33 2.22
N ALA A 150 11.59 0.13 1.73
CA ALA A 150 12.83 -0.60 1.99
C ALA A 150 13.47 -0.97 0.65
N PHE A 151 14.70 -0.55 0.45
CA PHE A 151 15.45 -0.79 -0.78
C PHE A 151 16.45 -1.90 -0.52
N ASN A 152 16.23 -3.07 -1.13
CA ASN A 152 17.10 -4.23 -0.99
C ASN A 152 18.02 -4.35 -2.20
N ASP A 153 19.23 -4.84 -2.00
CA ASP A 153 20.16 -5.24 -3.05
C ASP A 153 20.72 -6.65 -2.77
N GLU A 154 21.55 -7.17 -3.68
CA GLU A 154 22.13 -8.52 -3.54
C GLU A 154 22.98 -8.71 -2.27
N LYS A 155 23.48 -7.63 -1.67
CA LYS A 155 24.38 -7.65 -0.51
C LYS A 155 23.64 -7.34 0.79
N ARG A 156 22.51 -6.65 0.73
CA ARG A 156 21.78 -6.20 1.91
C ARG A 156 20.27 -6.23 1.69
N GLU A 157 19.63 -7.13 2.43
CA GLU A 157 18.18 -7.11 2.64
C GLU A 157 17.86 -6.40 3.96
N ILE A 158 17.00 -5.39 3.91
CA ILE A 158 16.46 -4.70 5.08
C ILE A 158 15.26 -5.49 5.62
N TYR A 159 14.25 -5.65 4.77
CA TYR A 159 13.14 -6.58 4.95
C TYR A 159 12.39 -6.76 3.62
N TRP A 160 11.53 -7.78 3.55
CA TRP A 160 10.75 -8.07 2.35
C TRP A 160 9.25 -8.26 2.63
N LYS A 161 8.61 -9.20 1.94
CA LYS A 161 7.16 -9.40 1.92
C LYS A 161 6.54 -9.66 3.28
N GLU A 162 7.12 -10.59 4.04
CA GLU A 162 6.61 -11.01 5.35
C GLU A 162 6.50 -9.81 6.30
N GLU A 163 7.60 -9.08 6.45
CA GLU A 163 7.68 -7.92 7.32
C GLU A 163 6.81 -6.75 6.84
N THR A 164 6.72 -6.54 5.53
CA THR A 164 5.84 -5.50 4.95
C THR A 164 4.38 -5.75 5.32
N VAL A 165 3.91 -7.00 5.19
CA VAL A 165 2.55 -7.37 5.57
C VAL A 165 2.36 -7.29 7.09
N ARG A 166 3.33 -7.76 7.89
CA ARG A 166 3.31 -7.66 9.36
C ARG A 166 3.16 -6.21 9.82
N LEU A 167 4.02 -5.30 9.33
CA LEU A 167 3.98 -3.88 9.67
C LEU A 167 2.66 -3.22 9.29
N CYS A 168 2.13 -3.52 8.10
CA CYS A 168 0.82 -3.02 7.67
C CYS A 168 -0.31 -3.53 8.57
N HIS A 169 -0.29 -4.83 8.88
CA HIS A 169 -1.31 -5.46 9.70
C HIS A 169 -1.30 -4.94 11.16
N GLU A 170 -0.12 -4.75 11.73
CA GLU A 170 0.05 -4.19 13.07
C GLU A 170 -0.36 -2.72 13.13
N LEU A 171 -0.08 -1.91 12.12
CA LEU A 171 -0.60 -0.55 12.03
C LEU A 171 -2.14 -0.56 12.10
N LEU A 172 -2.80 -1.40 11.30
CA LEU A 172 -4.26 -1.47 11.27
C LEU A 172 -4.85 -1.99 12.59
N THR A 173 -4.29 -3.06 13.14
CA THR A 173 -4.88 -3.76 14.29
C THR A 173 -4.45 -3.20 15.65
N LYS A 174 -3.19 -2.74 15.80
CA LYS A 174 -2.63 -2.27 17.06
C LYS A 174 -2.78 -0.76 17.21
N GLU A 175 -2.38 0.01 16.20
CA GLU A 175 -2.45 1.48 16.26
C GLU A 175 -3.86 2.00 15.94
N LEU A 176 -4.46 1.51 14.84
CA LEU A 176 -5.78 1.98 14.37
C LEU A 176 -6.95 1.16 14.91
N GLN A 177 -6.67 0.08 15.64
CA GLN A 177 -7.65 -0.75 16.36
C GLN A 177 -8.76 -1.35 15.49
N VAL A 178 -8.44 -1.66 14.24
CA VAL A 178 -9.32 -2.43 13.33
C VAL A 178 -9.34 -3.89 13.76
N SER A 179 -10.53 -4.50 13.80
CA SER A 179 -10.62 -5.96 14.01
C SER A 179 -9.97 -6.68 12.82
N SER A 180 -9.08 -7.61 13.11
CA SER A 180 -8.30 -8.33 12.09
C SER A 180 -9.18 -9.05 11.06
N GLU A 181 -10.35 -9.55 11.49
CA GLU A 181 -11.34 -10.23 10.63
C GLU A 181 -11.96 -9.31 9.55
N HIS A 182 -11.87 -7.99 9.72
CA HIS A 182 -12.36 -7.00 8.75
C HIS A 182 -11.35 -6.65 7.67
N ILE A 183 -10.10 -7.11 7.81
CA ILE A 183 -9.00 -6.80 6.89
C ILE A 183 -8.87 -7.93 5.88
N THR A 184 -8.85 -7.59 4.60
CA THR A 184 -8.53 -8.53 3.54
C THR A 184 -7.36 -8.04 2.70
N TYR A 185 -6.59 -9.00 2.17
CA TYR A 185 -5.45 -8.73 1.29
C TYR A 185 -5.74 -9.34 -0.08
N LYS A 186 -6.16 -8.51 -1.04
CA LYS A 186 -6.45 -8.95 -2.41
C LYS A 186 -5.17 -8.94 -3.22
N GLU A 187 -4.87 -10.05 -3.88
CA GLU A 187 -3.71 -10.16 -4.76
C GLU A 187 -3.99 -9.37 -6.05
N ASN A 188 -3.18 -8.35 -6.33
CA ASN A 188 -3.26 -7.59 -7.58
C ASN A 188 -1.86 -7.15 -8.03
N PRO A 189 -1.36 -7.59 -9.20
CA PRO A 189 -0.10 -7.08 -9.73
C PRO A 189 -0.14 -5.56 -9.95
N TRP A 190 0.99 -4.89 -9.71
CA TRP A 190 1.11 -3.45 -9.90
C TRP A 190 2.23 -3.11 -10.88
N SER A 191 2.04 -2.04 -11.65
CA SER A 191 3.07 -1.46 -12.51
C SER A 191 2.93 0.07 -12.60
N GLY A 192 4.06 0.77 -12.74
CA GLY A 192 4.10 2.21 -12.87
C GLY A 192 5.51 2.80 -12.81
N GLY A 193 5.75 3.88 -13.57
CA GLY A 193 7.01 4.63 -13.54
C GLY A 193 8.25 3.81 -13.91
N GLY A 194 8.10 2.80 -14.77
CA GLY A 194 9.19 1.91 -15.23
C GLY A 194 9.46 0.70 -14.34
N ASN A 195 8.70 0.50 -13.25
CA ASN A 195 8.83 -0.66 -12.36
C ASN A 195 7.51 -1.42 -12.19
N ALA A 196 7.60 -2.69 -11.79
CA ALA A 196 6.44 -3.53 -11.51
C ALA A 196 6.75 -4.62 -10.48
N GLY A 197 5.70 -5.27 -9.98
CA GLY A 197 5.82 -6.43 -9.09
C GLY A 197 4.45 -6.96 -8.64
N PRO A 198 4.42 -8.12 -7.98
CA PRO A 198 3.21 -8.58 -7.30
C PRO A 198 2.87 -7.64 -6.13
N ALA A 199 1.58 -7.50 -5.82
CA ALA A 199 1.14 -6.66 -4.72
C ALA A 199 -0.09 -7.20 -4.00
N PHE A 200 -0.33 -6.66 -2.80
CA PHE A 200 -1.60 -6.77 -2.11
C PHE A 200 -2.31 -5.42 -2.06
N GLU A 201 -3.59 -5.40 -2.40
CA GLU A 201 -4.51 -4.33 -2.01
C GLU A 201 -5.06 -4.67 -0.62
N VAL A 202 -4.91 -3.74 0.32
CA VAL A 202 -5.33 -3.89 1.71
C VAL A 202 -6.69 -3.22 1.87
N LEU A 203 -7.70 -4.04 2.14
CA LEU A 203 -9.10 -3.66 2.08
C LEU A 203 -9.72 -3.73 3.47
N VAL A 204 -10.48 -2.70 3.83
CA VAL A 204 -11.25 -2.64 5.08
C VAL A 204 -12.62 -2.03 4.80
N GLY A 205 -13.68 -2.77 5.13
CA GLY A 205 -15.04 -2.24 5.04
C GLY A 205 -15.53 -1.90 3.64
N GLY A 206 -15.02 -2.58 2.60
CA GLY A 206 -15.38 -2.31 1.21
C GLY A 206 -14.45 -1.33 0.49
N LEU A 207 -13.43 -0.78 1.17
CA LEU A 207 -12.54 0.27 0.64
C LEU A 207 -11.08 -0.16 0.70
N GLU A 208 -10.34 0.07 -0.38
CA GLU A 208 -8.88 -0.02 -0.41
C GLU A 208 -8.26 1.12 0.40
N LEU A 209 -7.49 0.75 1.42
CA LEU A 209 -6.79 1.70 2.28
C LEU A 209 -5.30 1.82 1.93
N GLY A 210 -4.74 0.87 1.20
CA GLY A 210 -3.36 0.92 0.75
C GLY A 210 -2.97 -0.27 -0.11
N THR A 211 -1.82 -0.15 -0.77
CA THR A 211 -1.27 -1.17 -1.66
C THR A 211 0.16 -1.51 -1.22
N LEU A 212 0.47 -2.79 -1.04
CA LEU A 212 1.79 -3.29 -0.67
C LEU A 212 2.45 -3.93 -1.90
N VAL A 213 3.32 -3.18 -2.59
CA VAL A 213 3.95 -3.62 -3.84
C VAL A 213 5.36 -4.15 -3.58
N PHE A 214 5.66 -5.34 -4.10
CA PHE A 214 6.98 -5.97 -3.98
C PHE A 214 7.72 -5.88 -5.32
N MET A 215 8.32 -4.73 -5.56
CA MET A 215 8.94 -4.42 -6.85
C MET A 215 10.14 -5.32 -7.13
N ASN A 216 10.02 -6.17 -8.15
CA ASN A 216 11.08 -7.08 -8.61
C ASN A 216 11.25 -7.07 -10.13
N LEU A 217 10.50 -6.22 -10.84
CA LEU A 217 10.58 -6.03 -12.29
C LEU A 217 10.87 -4.57 -12.62
N ARG A 218 11.63 -4.37 -13.70
CA ARG A 218 11.86 -3.07 -14.34
C ARG A 218 11.63 -3.21 -15.84
N LEU A 219 11.23 -2.13 -16.50
CA LEU A 219 11.26 -2.07 -17.96
C LEU A 219 12.72 -2.17 -18.41
N ASP A 220 13.00 -3.04 -19.38
CA ASP A 220 14.26 -3.01 -20.11
C ASP A 220 14.21 -1.87 -21.14
N GLU A 221 15.33 -1.16 -21.30
CA GLU A 221 15.54 -0.11 -22.31
C GLU A 221 15.82 -0.70 -23.70
#